data_AF-A0A8J6TJX6-F1
#
_entry.id   AF-A0A8J6TJX6-F1
#
_cell.length_a   1.000
_cell.length_b   1.000
_cell.length_c   1.000
_cell.angle_alpha   90.00
_cell.angle_beta   90.00
_cell.angle_gamma   90.00
#
_symmetry.space_group_name_H-M   'P 1'
#
loop_
_entity.id
_entity.type
_entity.pdbx_description
1 polymer ?
#
loop_
_entity_poly.entity_id
_entity_poly.type
_entity_poly.pdbx_seq_one_letter_code
_entity_poly.pdbx_strand_id
1 'polypeptide(L)'
;MKQKTNDVNTFWSNFRDAVIRSGIDASNADWYVKWAEKFAVSIKGRPLRQRTPKDIQQFLSKLKNRKGIIKWQVEQARDALKILYYDFLKFPIPIPEPTAPPQQETKVK
;
A
#
# COMPACT_ATOMS: atom_id res chain seq x y z
N MET A 1 -16.51 23.68 15.53
CA MET A 1 -16.30 22.25 15.20
C MET A 1 -15.05 22.10 14.31
N LYS A 2 -13.90 21.69 14.86
CA LYS A 2 -12.62 21.50 14.11
C LYS A 2 -11.87 20.22 14.51
N GLN A 3 -12.57 19.12 14.80
CA GLN A 3 -11.92 17.89 15.29
C GLN A 3 -11.44 16.94 14.17
N LYS A 4 -12.01 17.00 12.96
CA LYS A 4 -11.74 16.01 11.90
C LYS A 4 -10.32 16.00 11.31
N THR A 5 -9.55 17.07 11.43
CA THR A 5 -8.20 17.18 10.85
C THR A 5 -7.10 16.55 11.70
N ASN A 6 -7.30 16.45 13.03
CA ASN A 6 -6.27 15.88 13.91
C ASN A 6 -6.21 14.35 13.84
N ASP A 7 -7.37 13.68 13.70
CA ASP A 7 -7.43 12.22 13.71
C ASP A 7 -6.76 11.59 12.49
N VAL A 8 -6.93 12.19 11.31
CA VAL A 8 -6.34 11.68 10.06
C VAL A 8 -4.82 11.88 10.06
N ASN A 9 -4.34 13.05 10.50
CA ASN A 9 -2.90 13.29 10.61
C ASN A 9 -2.25 12.38 11.67
N THR A 10 -2.94 12.13 12.78
CA THR A 10 -2.47 11.20 13.82
C THR A 10 -2.43 9.76 13.30
N PHE A 11 -3.44 9.33 12.52
CA PHE A 11 -3.48 8.02 11.90
C PHE A 11 -2.27 7.78 10.99
N TRP A 12 -1.97 8.71 10.08
CA TRP A 12 -0.84 8.58 9.16
C TRP A 12 0.52 8.73 9.85
N SER A 13 0.61 9.54 10.90
CA SER A 13 1.82 9.63 11.73
C SER A 13 2.08 8.30 12.45
N ASN A 14 1.06 7.70 13.05
CA ASN A 14 1.19 6.40 13.71
C ASN A 14 1.51 5.28 12.70
N PHE A 15 0.96 5.36 11.48
CA PHE A 15 1.31 4.44 10.40
C PHE A 15 2.76 4.60 9.96
N ARG A 16 3.25 5.84 9.83
CA ARG A 16 4.66 6.12 9.54
C ARG A 16 5.58 5.48 10.58
N ASP A 17 5.25 5.59 11.86
CA ASP A 17 6.02 4.96 12.93
C ASP A 17 5.97 3.42 12.83
N ALA A 18 4.84 2.85 12.41
CA ALA A 18 4.74 1.40 12.17
C ALA A 18 5.63 0.95 11.00
N VAL A 19 5.71 1.76 9.94
CA VAL A 19 6.63 1.52 8.80
C VAL A 19 8.08 1.56 9.26
N ILE A 20 8.45 2.55 10.08
CA ILE A 20 9.81 2.65 10.63
C ILE A 20 10.16 1.47 11.54
N ARG A 21 9.23 1.06 12.41
CA ARG A 21 9.39 -0.14 13.25
C ARG A 21 9.51 -1.43 12.44
N SER A 22 9.04 -1.45 11.20
CA SER A 22 9.17 -2.58 10.28
C SER A 22 10.55 -2.65 9.60
N GLY A 23 11.47 -1.72 9.91
CA GLY A 23 12.83 -1.69 9.39
C GLY A 23 13.04 -0.78 8.17
N ILE A 24 12.02 -0.02 7.75
CA ILE A 24 12.14 1.00 6.70
C ILE A 24 12.70 2.28 7.32
N ASP A 25 13.67 2.92 6.67
CA ASP A 25 14.18 4.21 7.15
C ASP A 25 13.13 5.33 7.06
N ALA A 26 13.29 6.36 7.89
CA ALA A 26 12.36 7.48 7.96
C ALA A 26 12.19 8.24 6.64
N SER A 27 13.23 8.30 5.79
CA SER A 27 13.18 8.96 4.48
C SER A 27 12.30 8.19 3.50
N ASN A 28 12.32 6.86 3.58
CA ASN A 28 11.46 5.97 2.79
C ASN A 28 10.05 5.84 3.39
N ALA A 29 9.88 5.96 4.70
CA ALA A 29 8.57 5.85 5.36
C ALA A 29 7.53 6.84 4.81
N ASP A 30 7.96 8.05 4.42
CA ASP A 30 7.06 9.06 3.83
C ASP A 30 6.45 8.60 2.51
N TRP A 31 7.21 7.83 1.71
CA TRP A 31 6.68 7.24 0.48
C TRP A 31 5.63 6.17 0.75
N TYR A 32 5.82 5.39 1.80
CA TYR A 32 4.85 4.36 2.21
C TYR A 32 3.53 5.00 2.67
N VAL A 33 3.60 6.08 3.45
CA VAL A 33 2.43 6.87 3.84
C VAL A 33 1.71 7.40 2.61
N LYS A 34 2.43 8.03 1.66
CA LYS A 34 1.85 8.53 0.41
C LYS A 34 1.13 7.45 -0.40
N TRP A 35 1.67 6.23 -0.46
CA TRP A 35 1.01 5.11 -1.15
C TRP A 35 -0.26 4.67 -0.45
N ALA A 36 -0.22 4.54 0.87
CA ALA A 36 -1.37 4.16 1.68
C ALA A 36 -2.48 5.23 1.63
N GLU A 37 -2.12 6.52 1.66
CA GLU A 37 -3.05 7.64 1.46
C GLU A 37 -3.70 7.60 0.08
N LYS A 38 -2.89 7.44 -0.99
CA LYS A 38 -3.39 7.31 -2.36
C LYS A 38 -4.37 6.14 -2.49
N PHE A 39 -4.10 5.02 -1.84
CA PHE A 39 -5.00 3.88 -1.79
C PHE A 39 -6.29 4.22 -1.03
N ALA A 40 -6.20 4.86 0.14
CA ALA A 40 -7.36 5.23 0.96
C ALA A 40 -8.32 6.15 0.20
N VAL A 41 -7.80 7.12 -0.57
CA VAL A 41 -8.62 8.04 -1.37
C VAL A 41 -9.04 7.48 -2.73
N SER A 42 -8.45 6.35 -3.18
CA SER A 42 -8.71 5.78 -4.51
C SER A 42 -10.15 5.29 -4.70
N ILE A 43 -10.86 5.01 -3.60
CA ILE A 43 -12.24 4.55 -3.62
C ILE A 43 -13.00 5.34 -2.55
N LYS A 44 -13.77 6.33 -2.96
CA LYS A 44 -14.52 7.18 -2.04
C LYS A 44 -15.60 6.38 -1.29
N GLY A 45 -15.83 6.73 -0.03
CA GLY A 45 -16.95 6.21 0.77
C GLY A 45 -16.80 4.80 1.34
N ARG A 46 -15.68 4.11 1.10
CA ARG A 46 -15.41 2.79 1.69
C ARG A 46 -14.22 2.86 2.66
N PRO A 47 -14.37 2.54 3.96
CA PRO A 47 -13.27 2.51 4.93
C PRO A 47 -12.18 1.49 4.57
N LEU A 48 -10.95 1.69 5.05
CA LEU A 48 -9.82 0.76 4.85
C LEU A 48 -10.13 -0.67 5.33
N ARG A 49 -10.86 -0.83 6.43
CA ARG A 49 -11.25 -2.14 6.96
C ARG A 49 -12.32 -2.86 6.13
N GLN A 50 -13.01 -2.16 5.23
CA GLN A 50 -14.01 -2.75 4.33
C GLN A 50 -13.42 -3.09 2.95
N ARG A 51 -12.10 -2.93 2.79
CA ARG A 51 -11.41 -3.22 1.54
C ARG A 51 -11.18 -4.70 1.36
N THR A 52 -11.22 -5.11 0.11
CA THR A 52 -11.01 -6.50 -0.28
C THR A 52 -9.65 -6.68 -0.97
N PRO A 53 -9.12 -7.91 -1.03
CA PRO A 53 -7.97 -8.25 -1.87
C PRO A 53 -8.10 -7.73 -3.31
N LYS A 54 -9.32 -7.79 -3.87
CA LYS A 54 -9.63 -7.31 -5.22
C LYS A 54 -9.45 -5.79 -5.34
N ASP A 55 -9.83 -5.02 -4.32
CA ASP A 55 -9.61 -3.57 -4.28
C ASP A 55 -8.11 -3.24 -4.33
N ILE A 56 -7.29 -4.00 -3.60
CA ILE A 56 -5.82 -3.86 -3.63
C ILE A 56 -5.27 -4.22 -5.01
N GLN A 57 -5.69 -5.36 -5.58
CA GLN A 57 -5.25 -5.79 -6.90
C GLN A 57 -5.55 -4.74 -7.98
N GLN A 58 -6.77 -4.18 -7.95
CA GLN A 58 -7.18 -3.15 -8.88
C GLN A 58 -6.36 -1.87 -8.71
N PHE A 59 -6.07 -1.46 -7.47
CA PHE A 59 -5.21 -0.30 -7.21
C PHE A 59 -3.80 -0.49 -7.77
N LEU A 60 -3.15 -1.63 -7.47
CA LEU A 60 -1.79 -1.93 -7.94
C LEU A 60 -1.74 -2.06 -9.46
N SER A 61 -2.75 -2.67 -10.07
CA SER A 61 -2.85 -2.79 -11.54
C SER A 61 -3.01 -1.41 -12.20
N LYS A 62 -3.86 -0.54 -11.64
CA LYS A 62 -3.99 0.84 -12.11
C LYS A 62 -2.68 1.61 -11.94
N LEU A 63 -1.96 1.38 -10.85
CA LEU A 63 -0.68 2.03 -10.58
C LEU A 63 0.39 1.60 -11.59
N LYS A 64 0.50 0.29 -11.87
CA LYS A 64 1.39 -0.28 -12.88
C LYS A 64 1.15 0.29 -14.28
N ASN A 65 -0.10 0.57 -14.63
CA ASN A 65 -0.47 1.09 -15.95
C ASN A 65 -0.35 2.62 -16.09
N ARG A 66 0.04 3.36 -15.02
CA ARG A 66 0.25 4.80 -15.11
C ARG A 66 1.59 5.11 -15.76
N LYS A 67 1.58 6.02 -16.74
CA LYS A 67 2.81 6.59 -17.32
C LYS A 67 3.66 7.22 -16.21
N GLY A 68 4.96 6.91 -16.21
CA GLY A 68 5.92 7.42 -15.23
C GLY A 68 6.02 6.62 -13.93
N ILE A 69 5.25 5.53 -13.77
CA ILE A 69 5.42 4.60 -12.67
C ILE A 69 6.32 3.44 -13.10
N ILE A 70 7.35 3.15 -12.32
CA ILE A 70 8.27 2.04 -12.54
C ILE A 70 8.05 0.91 -11.54
N LYS A 71 8.54 -0.30 -11.87
CA LYS A 71 8.24 -1.54 -11.15
C LYS A 71 8.45 -1.44 -9.63
N TRP A 72 9.58 -0.88 -9.19
CA TRP A 72 9.89 -0.75 -7.77
C TRP A 72 8.92 0.18 -7.02
N GLN A 73 8.30 1.16 -7.68
CA GLN A 73 7.28 2.02 -7.06
C GLN A 73 5.97 1.25 -6.83
N VAL A 74 5.63 0.31 -7.72
CA VAL A 74 4.48 -0.59 -7.54
C VAL A 74 4.74 -1.57 -6.40
N GLU A 75 5.97 -2.09 -6.31
CA GLU A 75 6.39 -2.96 -5.21
C GLU A 75 6.38 -2.21 -3.87
N GLN A 76 6.91 -0.99 -3.83
CA GLN A 76 6.86 -0.12 -2.65
C GLN A 76 5.41 0.17 -2.23
N ALA A 77 4.51 0.42 -3.18
CA ALA A 77 3.09 0.60 -2.88
C ALA A 77 2.45 -0.66 -2.31
N ARG A 78 2.80 -1.85 -2.85
CA ARG A 78 2.32 -3.14 -2.33
C ARG A 78 2.82 -3.37 -0.90
N ASP A 79 4.09 -3.11 -0.63
CA ASP A 79 4.69 -3.34 0.68
C ASP A 79 4.15 -2.36 1.71
N ALA A 80 3.86 -1.11 1.31
CA ALA A 80 3.11 -0.17 2.14
C ALA A 80 1.72 -0.69 2.53
N LEU A 81 0.99 -1.31 1.60
CA LEU A 81 -0.29 -1.93 1.90
C LEU A 81 -0.13 -3.16 2.81
N LYS A 82 0.93 -3.96 2.67
CA LYS A 82 1.23 -5.07 3.60
C LYS A 82 1.38 -4.56 5.03
N ILE A 83 2.24 -3.58 5.26
CA ILE A 83 2.44 -3.01 6.61
C ILE A 83 1.12 -2.38 7.12
N LEU A 84 0.36 -1.71 6.26
CA LEU A 84 -0.92 -1.11 6.64
C LEU A 84 -1.91 -2.15 7.16
N TYR A 85 -2.06 -3.28 6.47
CA TYR A 85 -3.06 -4.29 6.87
C TYR A 85 -2.56 -5.24 7.96
N TYR A 86 -1.33 -5.73 7.83
CA TYR A 86 -0.77 -6.74 8.74
C TYR A 86 -0.29 -6.11 10.04
N ASP A 87 0.46 -5.02 9.97
CA ASP A 87 1.12 -4.45 11.16
C ASP A 87 0.28 -3.38 11.84
N PHE A 88 -0.35 -2.52 11.05
CA PHE A 88 -1.04 -1.35 11.58
C PHE A 88 -2.53 -1.60 11.87
N LEU A 89 -3.28 -2.13 10.91
CA LEU A 89 -4.71 -2.42 11.09
C LEU A 89 -4.96 -3.76 11.80
N LYS A 90 -3.94 -4.62 11.93
CA LYS A 90 -4.04 -6.00 12.43
C LYS A 90 -5.21 -6.77 11.78
N PHE A 91 -5.42 -6.50 10.49
CA PHE A 91 -6.49 -7.06 9.68
C PHE A 91 -5.86 -7.69 8.43
N PRO A 92 -5.28 -8.89 8.56
CA PRO A 92 -4.55 -9.53 7.47
C PRO A 92 -5.55 -9.91 6.38
N ILE A 93 -5.52 -9.15 5.29
CA ILE A 93 -6.19 -9.54 4.05
C ILE A 93 -5.16 -10.12 3.08
N PRO A 94 -5.55 -11.12 2.26
CA PRO A 94 -4.70 -11.60 1.19
C PRO A 94 -4.31 -10.43 0.27
N ILE A 95 -3.04 -10.04 0.31
CA ILE A 95 -2.52 -9.06 -0.64
C ILE A 95 -2.05 -9.85 -1.83
N PRO A 96 -2.57 -9.59 -3.04
CA PRO A 96 -2.15 -10.32 -4.22
C PRO A 96 -0.63 -10.18 -4.34
N GLU A 97 0.05 -11.33 -4.38
CA GLU A 97 1.42 -11.43 -4.84
C GLU A 97 1.55 -10.66 -6.16
N PRO A 98 2.71 -10.04 -6.44
CA PRO A 98 2.94 -9.48 -7.77
C PRO A 98 2.71 -10.65 -8.72
N THR A 99 1.58 -10.69 -9.43
CA THR A 99 1.33 -11.74 -10.41
C THR A 99 2.56 -11.71 -11.29
N ALA A 100 3.38 -12.76 -11.17
CA ALA A 100 4.55 -12.91 -12.00
C ALA A 100 4.11 -12.64 -13.44
N PRO A 101 4.95 -12.05 -14.31
CA PRO A 101 4.73 -12.31 -15.72
C PRO A 101 4.53 -13.83 -15.89
N PRO A 102 3.68 -14.29 -16.82
CA PRO A 102 3.54 -15.72 -17.08
C PRO A 102 4.95 -16.30 -17.12
N GLN A 103 5.12 -17.42 -16.40
CA GLN A 103 6.40 -18.07 -16.14
C GLN A 103 7.38 -17.79 -17.28
N GLN A 104 8.55 -17.26 -16.94
CA GLN A 104 9.69 -17.43 -17.83
C GLN A 104 10.01 -18.92 -17.84
N GLU A 105 9.23 -19.70 -18.58
CA GLU A 105 9.76 -20.81 -19.34
C GLU A 105 10.76 -20.21 -20.34
N THR A 106 11.98 -20.02 -19.87
CA THR A 106 13.13 -20.03 -20.76
C THR A 106 14.29 -20.72 -20.05
N LYS A 107 14.25 -22.04 -20.23
CA LYS A 107 15.35 -22.80 -20.83
C LYS A 107 16.47 -23.20 -19.88
N VAL A 108 16.37 -24.47 -19.47
CA VAL A 108 17.49 -25.41 -19.43
C VAL A 108 18.44 -25.14 -20.61
N LYS A 109 19.65 -24.65 -20.31
CA LYS A 109 20.88 -25.07 -20.99
C LYS A 109 22.11 -24.69 -20.18
#